data_AF-A0A6J5XEI7-F1
#
_entry.id   AF-A0A6J5XEI7-F1
#
_cell.length_a   1.000
_cell.length_b   1.000
_cell.length_c   1.000
_cell.angle_alpha   90.00
_cell.angle_beta   90.00
_cell.angle_gamma   90.00
#
_symmetry.space_group_name_H-M   'P 1'
#
loop_
_entity.id
_entity.type
_entity.pdbx_description
1 polymer ?
#
loop_
_entity_poly.entity_id
_entity_poly.type
_entity_poly.pdbx_seq_one_letter_code
_entity_poly.pdbx_strand_id
1 'polypeptide(L)'
;MSLLIQFAYPSLSGYGKFTISFTMKRSYGEEISFTLGPAIPLTDPDGKLIPMSEVYAHISRSIMKYAEIYNGDYIVRLMIRVYMDGKKMDRPALSSEERDSSLSSIIQAGLSEIEPITAREIRNRNRSYPTHITALKPCRTELKPFIVADTETLLIDNVHKPYAAGLLMVRPGETDL
;
A
#
# COMPACT_ATOMS: atom_id res chain seq x y z
N MET A 1 -15.35 -3.51 -0.25
CA MET A 1 -16.23 -2.56 0.48
C MET A 1 -16.64 -3.04 1.86
N SER A 2 -17.11 -4.28 2.04
CA SER A 2 -17.59 -4.77 3.36
C SER A 2 -16.61 -4.50 4.52
N LEU A 3 -15.32 -4.77 4.32
CA LEU A 3 -14.27 -4.49 5.32
C LEU A 3 -14.17 -3.00 5.70
N LEU A 4 -14.32 -2.08 4.75
CA LEU A 4 -14.30 -0.64 5.03
C LEU A 4 -15.54 -0.21 5.81
N ILE A 5 -16.72 -0.72 5.43
CA ILE A 5 -18.00 -0.45 6.10
C ILE A 5 -17.94 -0.95 7.55
N GLN A 6 -17.39 -2.14 7.76
CA GLN A 6 -17.33 -2.73 9.09
C GLN A 6 -16.25 -2.11 10.00
N PHE A 7 -15.05 -1.83 9.46
CA PHE A 7 -13.89 -1.52 10.31
C PHE A 7 -13.33 -0.11 10.12
N ALA A 8 -13.53 0.53 8.96
CA ALA A 8 -12.95 1.83 8.66
C ALA A 8 -13.94 2.95 8.96
N TYR A 9 -15.05 3.02 8.21
CA TYR A 9 -16.03 4.12 8.28
C TYR A 9 -16.55 4.39 9.70
N PRO A 10 -16.87 3.38 10.53
CA PRO A 10 -17.33 3.62 11.89
C PRO A 10 -16.23 4.24 12.77
N SER A 11 -14.96 3.97 12.51
CA SER A 11 -13.86 4.45 13.36
C SER A 11 -13.16 5.71 12.84
N LEU A 12 -13.58 6.26 11.70
CA LEU A 12 -12.95 7.43 11.08
C LEU A 12 -13.06 8.68 11.96
N SER A 13 -11.97 9.41 12.04
CA SER A 13 -11.85 10.68 12.75
C SER A 13 -10.85 11.57 12.02
N GLY A 14 -11.30 12.76 11.62
CA GLY A 14 -10.52 13.68 10.78
C GLY A 14 -10.25 13.12 9.38
N TYR A 15 -9.12 13.49 8.80
CA TYR A 15 -8.72 13.00 7.48
C TYR A 15 -8.36 11.51 7.53
N GLY A 16 -8.88 10.72 6.58
CA GLY A 16 -8.65 9.29 6.47
C GLY A 16 -8.36 8.84 5.04
N LYS A 17 -7.47 7.86 4.89
CA LYS A 17 -7.14 7.20 3.62
C LYS A 17 -6.77 5.75 3.85
N PHE A 18 -6.78 4.93 2.81
CA PHE A 18 -6.41 3.52 2.91
C PHE A 18 -5.61 3.03 1.72
N THR A 19 -4.90 1.93 1.92
CA THR A 19 -4.26 1.16 0.84
C THR A 19 -4.83 -0.25 0.81
N ILE A 20 -4.87 -0.85 -0.38
CA ILE A 20 -5.22 -2.25 -0.57
C ILE A 20 -3.94 -3.01 -0.89
N SER A 21 -3.72 -4.14 -0.25
CA SER A 21 -2.61 -5.04 -0.59
C SER A 21 -3.14 -6.43 -0.87
N PHE A 22 -2.61 -7.08 -1.91
CA PHE A 22 -2.90 -8.46 -2.24
C PHE A 22 -1.69 -9.34 -1.95
N THR A 23 -1.97 -10.55 -1.49
CA THR A 23 -1.06 -11.69 -1.60
C THR A 23 -1.61 -12.61 -2.66
N MET A 24 -0.84 -12.84 -3.72
CA MET A 24 -1.20 -13.69 -4.84
C MET A 24 -0.31 -14.91 -4.84
N LYS A 25 -0.88 -16.06 -5.21
CA LYS A 25 -0.11 -17.28 -5.45
C LYS A 25 -0.01 -17.49 -6.94
N ARG A 26 1.23 -17.48 -7.42
CA ARG A 26 1.53 -17.66 -8.84
C ARG A 26 1.36 -19.12 -9.24
N SER A 27 1.17 -19.36 -10.53
CA SER A 27 1.01 -20.70 -11.12
C SER A 27 2.11 -21.71 -10.71
N TYR A 28 3.33 -21.24 -10.46
CA TYR A 28 4.48 -22.04 -10.03
C TYR A 28 4.66 -22.15 -8.50
N GLY A 29 3.67 -21.70 -7.71
CA GLY A 29 3.54 -22.02 -6.28
C GLY A 29 4.06 -20.96 -5.30
N GLU A 30 4.77 -19.93 -5.75
CA GLU A 30 5.26 -18.85 -4.88
C GLU A 30 4.16 -17.83 -4.54
N GLU A 31 4.18 -17.35 -3.29
CA GLU A 31 3.33 -16.25 -2.83
C GLU A 31 4.07 -14.92 -2.93
N ILE A 32 3.47 -13.95 -3.61
CA ILE A 32 3.96 -12.56 -3.68
C ILE A 32 2.96 -11.62 -3.02
N SER A 33 3.45 -10.64 -2.26
CA SER A 33 2.62 -9.62 -1.62
C SER A 33 2.97 -8.23 -2.13
N PHE A 34 1.97 -7.45 -2.53
CA PHE A 34 2.15 -6.10 -3.03
C PHE A 34 0.95 -5.20 -2.72
N THR A 35 1.18 -3.89 -2.78
CA THR A 35 0.15 -2.86 -2.57
C THR A 35 -0.36 -2.36 -3.90
N LEU A 36 -1.68 -2.26 -4.04
CA LEU A 36 -2.36 -1.78 -5.24
C LEU A 36 -2.30 -0.26 -5.29
N GLY A 37 -1.31 0.25 -6.00
CA GLY A 37 -1.19 1.67 -6.32
C GLY A 37 -1.10 2.60 -5.09
N PRO A 38 -1.41 3.90 -5.29
CA PRO A 38 -1.40 4.88 -4.21
C PRO A 38 -2.59 4.70 -3.25
N ALA A 39 -2.51 5.37 -2.10
CA ALA A 39 -3.60 5.36 -1.13
C ALA A 39 -4.86 6.07 -1.68
N ILE A 40 -6.03 5.50 -1.39
CA ILE A 40 -7.35 6.03 -1.75
C ILE A 40 -7.90 6.80 -0.53
N PRO A 41 -8.33 8.06 -0.68
CA PRO A 41 -8.92 8.81 0.42
C PRO A 41 -10.32 8.28 0.79
N LEU A 42 -10.65 8.33 2.07
CA LEU A 42 -11.99 8.08 2.62
C LEU A 42 -12.72 9.38 2.97
N THR A 43 -11.94 10.46 3.13
CA THR A 43 -12.43 11.80 3.41
C THR A 43 -11.74 12.81 2.51
N ASP A 44 -12.37 13.97 2.30
CA ASP A 44 -11.71 15.14 1.74
C ASP A 44 -10.66 15.70 2.74
N PRO A 45 -9.83 16.68 2.31
CA PRO A 45 -8.83 17.30 3.18
C PRO A 45 -9.39 17.95 4.45
N ASP A 46 -10.66 18.34 4.45
CA ASP A 46 -11.36 18.95 5.58
C ASP A 46 -11.96 17.90 6.54
N GLY A 47 -11.83 16.61 6.21
CA GLY A 47 -12.30 15.49 7.03
C GLY A 47 -13.75 15.09 6.78
N LYS A 48 -14.40 15.63 5.75
CA LYS A 48 -15.75 15.22 5.32
C LYS A 48 -15.65 13.90 4.56
N LEU A 49 -16.59 12.99 4.81
CA LEU A 49 -16.63 11.69 4.12
C LEU A 49 -16.83 11.86 2.60
N ILE A 50 -16.00 11.15 1.84
CA ILE A 50 -16.22 10.96 0.40
C ILE A 50 -17.37 9.95 0.25
N PRO A 51 -18.28 10.14 -0.72
CA PRO A 51 -19.34 9.17 -0.99
C PRO A 51 -18.81 7.75 -1.18
N MET A 52 -19.44 6.77 -0.54
CA MET A 52 -18.97 5.38 -0.59
C MET A 52 -19.01 4.79 -2.00
N SER A 53 -19.91 5.28 -2.86
CA SER A 53 -19.98 4.95 -4.29
C SER A 53 -18.73 5.38 -5.05
N GLU A 54 -18.23 6.59 -4.80
CA GLU A 54 -16.99 7.09 -5.40
C GLU A 54 -15.78 6.28 -4.92
N VAL A 55 -15.70 6.01 -3.62
CA VAL A 55 -14.65 5.14 -3.06
C VAL A 55 -14.71 3.74 -3.69
N TYR A 56 -15.90 3.17 -3.85
CA TYR A 56 -16.07 1.87 -4.49
C TYR A 56 -15.56 1.85 -5.94
N ALA A 57 -15.83 2.91 -6.69
CA ALA A 57 -15.37 3.01 -8.05
C ALA A 57 -13.86 3.24 -8.17
N HIS A 58 -13.23 3.95 -7.24
CA HIS A 58 -11.76 3.99 -7.12
C HIS A 58 -11.17 2.60 -6.83
N ILE A 59 -11.79 1.82 -5.95
CA ILE A 59 -11.37 0.44 -5.66
C ILE A 59 -11.49 -0.41 -6.93
N SER A 60 -12.64 -0.36 -7.61
CA SER A 60 -12.89 -1.11 -8.84
C SER A 60 -11.84 -0.81 -9.90
N ARG A 61 -11.57 0.47 -10.17
CA ARG A 61 -10.55 0.90 -11.13
C ARG A 61 -9.16 0.40 -10.78
N SER A 62 -8.77 0.50 -9.50
CA SER A 62 -7.47 0.00 -9.04
C SER A 62 -7.35 -1.51 -9.23
N ILE A 63 -8.39 -2.28 -8.89
CA ILE A 63 -8.38 -3.73 -9.05
C ILE A 63 -8.31 -4.12 -10.53
N MET A 64 -9.12 -3.50 -11.39
CA MET A 64 -9.17 -3.81 -12.83
C MET A 64 -7.81 -3.57 -13.50
N LYS A 65 -7.12 -2.48 -13.15
CA LYS A 65 -5.77 -2.20 -13.66
C LYS A 65 -4.78 -3.35 -13.37
N TYR A 66 -4.88 -4.01 -12.21
CA TYR A 66 -4.00 -5.12 -11.85
C TYR A 66 -4.54 -6.48 -12.32
N ALA A 67 -5.85 -6.62 -12.53
CA ALA A 67 -6.45 -7.83 -13.08
C ALA A 67 -5.93 -8.13 -14.49
N GLU A 68 -5.70 -7.09 -15.30
CA GLU A 68 -5.07 -7.21 -16.62
C GLU A 68 -3.62 -7.74 -16.55
N ILE A 69 -2.87 -7.32 -15.52
CA ILE A 69 -1.44 -7.67 -15.37
C ILE A 69 -1.25 -9.11 -14.90
N TYR A 70 -2.13 -9.60 -14.02
CA TYR A 70 -2.00 -10.89 -13.35
C TYR A 70 -3.09 -11.89 -13.74
N ASN A 71 -3.51 -11.86 -15.00
CA ASN A 71 -4.53 -12.78 -15.52
C ASN A 71 -4.08 -14.24 -15.35
N GLY A 72 -4.92 -15.06 -14.69
CA GLY A 72 -4.65 -16.48 -14.42
C GLY A 72 -4.04 -16.79 -13.05
N ASP A 73 -3.55 -15.78 -12.32
CA ASP A 73 -3.13 -15.93 -10.93
C ASP A 73 -4.32 -15.73 -9.96
N TYR A 74 -4.26 -16.32 -8.76
CA TYR A 74 -5.33 -16.18 -7.76
C TYR A 74 -4.88 -15.43 -6.50
N ILE A 75 -5.81 -14.65 -5.96
CA ILE A 75 -5.63 -13.90 -4.72
C ILE A 75 -5.85 -14.85 -3.55
N VAL A 76 -4.85 -14.98 -2.68
CA VAL A 76 -4.90 -15.81 -1.47
C VAL A 76 -5.24 -14.96 -0.25
N ARG A 77 -4.74 -13.72 -0.19
CA ARG A 77 -4.99 -12.82 0.94
C ARG A 77 -5.26 -11.40 0.45
N LEU A 78 -6.13 -10.72 1.17
CA LEU A 78 -6.44 -9.31 0.99
C LEU A 78 -6.22 -8.59 2.31
N MET A 79 -5.44 -7.51 2.27
CA MET A 79 -5.22 -6.63 3.41
C MET A 79 -5.66 -5.21 3.07
N ILE A 80 -6.36 -4.58 4.02
CA ILE A 80 -6.66 -3.14 3.97
C ILE A 80 -5.92 -2.49 5.12
N ARG A 81 -5.12 -1.46 4.82
CA ARG A 81 -4.48 -0.63 5.83
C ARG A 81 -5.07 0.77 5.79
N VAL A 82 -5.66 1.18 6.90
CA VAL A 82 -6.29 2.51 7.05
C VAL A 82 -5.36 3.42 7.83
N TYR A 83 -5.24 4.65 7.37
CA TYR A 83 -4.46 5.74 7.96
C TYR A 83 -5.41 6.90 8.26
N MET A 84 -5.25 7.52 9.43
CA MET A 84 -6.06 8.68 9.83
C MET A 84 -5.26 9.63 10.72
N ASP A 85 -5.65 10.91 10.70
CA ASP A 85 -5.06 11.96 11.57
C ASP A 85 -5.63 11.92 12.98
N GLY A 86 -6.90 11.53 13.13
CA GLY A 86 -7.58 11.43 14.41
C GLY A 86 -7.24 10.15 15.19
N LYS A 87 -7.55 10.14 16.48
CA LYS A 87 -7.57 8.90 17.26
C LYS A 87 -8.70 8.02 16.75
N LYS A 88 -8.42 6.72 16.59
CA LYS A 88 -9.42 5.70 16.27
C LYS A 88 -10.57 5.81 17.28
N MET A 89 -11.79 6.02 16.78
CA MET A 89 -12.98 6.04 17.62
C MET A 89 -13.37 4.60 17.98
N ASP A 90 -13.68 4.37 19.25
CA ASP A 90 -14.23 3.11 19.73
C ASP A 90 -15.72 3.06 19.38
N ARG A 91 -16.18 1.98 18.71
CA ARG A 91 -17.55 1.89 18.20
C ARG A 91 -18.05 0.45 18.06
N PRO A 92 -19.39 0.26 18.17
CA PRO A 92 -20.02 -1.03 17.96
C PRO A 92 -19.87 -1.49 16.50
N ALA A 93 -19.74 -2.81 16.34
CA ALA A 93 -19.78 -3.43 15.02
C ALA A 93 -21.18 -3.28 14.41
N LEU A 94 -21.24 -2.96 13.12
CA LEU A 94 -22.49 -2.99 12.35
C LEU A 94 -23.03 -4.41 12.28
N SER A 95 -24.37 -4.54 12.25
CA SER A 95 -25.01 -5.83 12.00
C SER A 95 -24.76 -6.32 10.58
N SER A 96 -25.04 -7.60 10.27
CA SER A 96 -24.92 -8.06 8.89
C SER A 96 -25.87 -7.33 7.95
N GLU A 97 -27.12 -7.14 8.39
CA GLU A 97 -28.18 -6.50 7.60
C GLU A 97 -27.85 -5.06 7.23
N GLU A 98 -27.27 -4.29 8.16
CA GLU A 98 -26.83 -2.92 7.91
C GLU A 98 -25.69 -2.86 6.89
N ARG A 99 -24.74 -3.81 6.96
CA ARG A 99 -23.64 -3.92 6.00
C ARG A 99 -24.16 -4.29 4.62
N ASP A 100 -25.08 -5.24 4.54
CA ASP A 100 -25.63 -5.74 3.28
C ASP A 100 -26.49 -4.68 2.60
N SER A 101 -27.29 -3.94 3.37
CA SER A 101 -28.06 -2.78 2.89
C SER A 101 -27.14 -1.68 2.35
N SER A 102 -26.06 -1.35 3.08
CA SER A 102 -25.06 -0.38 2.64
C SER A 102 -24.37 -0.80 1.34
N LEU A 103 -23.97 -2.08 1.25
CA LEU A 103 -23.36 -2.64 0.04
C LEU A 103 -24.31 -2.62 -1.16
N SER A 104 -25.56 -3.02 -0.96
CA SER A 104 -26.59 -2.99 -2.00
C SER A 104 -26.78 -1.57 -2.53
N SER A 105 -26.88 -0.59 -1.64
CA SER A 105 -27.04 0.83 -2.01
C SER A 105 -25.86 1.34 -2.85
N ILE A 106 -24.63 0.96 -2.48
CA ILE A 106 -23.41 1.32 -3.23
C ILE A 106 -23.41 0.68 -4.63
N ILE A 107 -23.81 -0.58 -4.76
CA ILE A 107 -23.84 -1.29 -6.03
C ILE A 107 -24.93 -0.71 -6.94
N GLN A 108 -26.11 -0.41 -6.40
CA GLN A 108 -27.22 0.20 -7.14
C GLN A 108 -26.90 1.61 -7.65
N ALA A 109 -26.08 2.38 -6.92
CA ALA A 109 -25.64 3.70 -7.36
C ALA A 109 -24.76 3.66 -8.64
N GLY A 110 -24.23 2.48 -9.00
CA GLY A 110 -23.42 2.29 -10.20
C GLY A 110 -22.00 2.86 -10.08
N LEU A 111 -21.17 2.51 -11.06
CA LEU A 111 -19.81 3.05 -11.20
C LEU A 111 -19.87 4.32 -12.05
N SER A 112 -19.59 5.47 -11.45
CA SER A 112 -19.45 6.73 -12.20
C SER A 112 -18.05 6.86 -12.79
N GLU A 113 -17.92 7.65 -13.87
CA GLU A 113 -16.62 8.19 -14.27
C GLU A 113 -16.18 9.21 -13.21
N ILE A 114 -15.03 8.96 -12.59
CA ILE A 114 -14.55 9.75 -11.45
C ILE A 114 -13.12 10.18 -11.71
N GLU A 115 -12.79 11.43 -11.40
CA GLU A 115 -11.43 11.93 -11.50
C GLU A 115 -10.50 11.27 -10.48
N PRO A 116 -9.21 11.06 -10.78
CA PRO A 116 -8.28 10.53 -9.80
C PRO A 116 -8.17 11.45 -8.58
N ILE A 117 -8.60 10.98 -7.40
CA ILE A 117 -8.42 11.74 -6.16
C ILE A 117 -7.02 11.47 -5.60
N THR A 118 -6.24 12.54 -5.40
CA THR A 118 -4.91 12.45 -4.80
C THR A 118 -5.02 12.51 -3.28
N ALA A 119 -4.55 11.47 -2.60
CA ALA A 119 -4.56 11.44 -1.14
C ALA A 119 -3.49 12.38 -0.55
N ARG A 120 -3.90 13.28 0.35
CA ARG A 120 -3.02 14.10 1.21
C ARG A 120 -2.06 13.25 2.04
N GLU A 121 -0.84 13.72 2.27
CA GLU A 121 0.10 13.14 3.23
C GLU A 121 -0.41 13.26 4.68
N ILE A 122 -0.20 12.21 5.47
CA ILE A 122 -0.46 12.20 6.91
C ILE A 122 0.90 12.29 7.60
N ARG A 123 1.18 13.42 8.25
CA ARG A 123 2.45 13.66 8.95
C ARG A 123 2.28 13.46 10.46
N ASN A 124 2.32 12.21 10.89
CA ASN A 124 2.24 11.86 12.32
C ASN A 124 3.61 11.84 13.03
N ARG A 125 4.69 12.20 12.34
CA ARG A 125 6.05 12.04 12.87
C ARG A 125 6.83 13.35 12.78
N ASN A 126 7.04 13.97 13.94
CA ASN A 126 8.21 14.83 14.11
C ASN A 126 9.43 13.95 13.84
N ARG A 127 10.27 14.33 12.86
CA ARG A 127 11.53 13.63 12.64
C ARG A 127 12.35 13.70 13.92
N SER A 128 12.45 12.59 14.64
CA SER A 128 13.43 12.46 15.72
C SER A 128 14.76 12.18 15.05
N TYR A 129 15.59 13.21 14.95
CA TYR A 129 16.96 13.05 14.53
C TYR A 129 17.76 12.53 15.73
N PRO A 130 18.49 11.41 15.59
CA PRO A 130 19.39 10.96 16.65
C PRO A 130 20.44 12.05 16.91
N THR A 131 20.56 12.48 18.17
CA THR A 131 21.52 13.50 18.61
C THR A 131 22.93 12.94 18.82
N HIS A 132 23.11 11.63 18.66
CA HIS A 132 24.36 10.93 18.88
C HIS A 132 24.48 9.73 17.94
N ILE A 133 25.72 9.32 17.68
CA ILE A 133 26.03 8.11 16.92
C ILE A 133 25.65 6.91 17.80
N THR A 134 24.67 6.13 17.37
CA THR A 134 24.28 4.89 18.07
C THR A 134 25.38 3.85 17.96
N ALA A 135 25.85 3.35 19.09
CA ALA A 135 26.76 2.20 19.14
C ALA A 135 26.15 1.00 18.42
N LEU A 136 26.94 0.30 17.60
CA LEU A 136 26.53 -0.93 16.93
C LEU A 136 26.22 -1.98 17.98
N LYS A 137 24.93 -2.20 18.26
CA LYS A 137 24.50 -3.35 19.05
C LYS A 137 24.62 -4.61 18.17
N PRO A 138 25.19 -5.72 18.66
CA PRO A 138 25.18 -6.97 17.93
C PRO A 138 23.73 -7.42 17.76
N CYS A 139 23.18 -7.25 16.56
CA CYS A 139 21.82 -7.66 16.25
C CYS A 139 21.91 -8.99 15.49
N ARG A 140 21.43 -10.07 16.11
CA ARG A 140 21.27 -11.39 15.48
C ARG A 140 20.08 -11.39 14.53
N THR A 141 20.13 -10.58 13.48
CA THR A 141 19.18 -10.72 12.36
C THR A 141 19.91 -11.41 11.23
N GLU A 142 19.37 -12.52 10.75
CA GLU A 142 19.80 -13.13 9.49
C GLU A 142 19.67 -12.07 8.40
N LEU A 143 20.81 -11.61 7.90
CA LEU A 143 20.85 -10.54 6.91
C LEU A 143 20.32 -11.11 5.59
N LYS A 144 19.29 -10.45 5.05
CA LYS A 144 18.71 -10.86 3.76
C LYS A 144 19.75 -10.67 2.64
N PRO A 145 19.71 -11.51 1.59
CA PRO A 145 20.52 -11.29 0.40
C PRO A 145 20.30 -9.89 -0.19
N PHE A 146 21.37 -9.28 -0.69
CA PHE A 146 21.33 -7.98 -1.35
C PHE A 146 22.31 -7.94 -2.53
N ILE A 147 22.10 -7.00 -3.44
CA ILE A 147 22.97 -6.81 -4.60
C ILE A 147 23.85 -5.58 -4.36
N VAL A 148 25.15 -5.75 -4.55
CA VAL A 148 26.12 -4.65 -4.64
C VAL A 148 26.37 -4.39 -6.11
N ALA A 149 26.28 -3.12 -6.50
CA ALA A 149 26.56 -2.68 -7.85
C ALA A 149 27.76 -1.72 -7.83
N ASP A 150 28.68 -1.93 -8.76
CA ASP A 150 29.76 -0.99 -9.07
C ASP A 150 29.56 -0.52 -10.51
N THR A 151 29.58 0.80 -10.75
CA THR A 151 29.22 1.37 -12.06
C THR A 151 30.28 2.34 -12.54
N GLU A 152 30.84 2.05 -13.71
CA GLU A 152 31.81 2.92 -14.38
C GLU A 152 31.09 3.86 -15.35
N THR A 153 31.41 5.16 -15.28
CA THR A 153 30.75 6.20 -16.08
C THR A 153 31.75 7.02 -16.90
N LEU A 154 31.31 7.47 -18.08
CA LEU A 154 31.98 8.50 -18.87
C LEU A 154 31.17 9.78 -18.83
N LEU A 155 31.84 10.93 -18.76
CA LEU A 155 31.20 12.24 -18.86
C LEU A 155 31.07 12.64 -20.32
N ILE A 156 29.86 12.60 -20.87
CA ILE A 156 29.57 12.97 -22.27
C ILE A 156 28.47 14.02 -22.25
N ASP A 157 28.70 15.17 -22.89
CA ASP A 157 27.79 16.33 -22.91
C ASP A 157 27.44 16.82 -21.50
N ASN A 158 28.40 16.82 -20.57
CA ASN A 158 28.18 17.17 -19.16
C ASN A 158 27.19 16.25 -18.41
N VAL A 159 26.91 15.05 -18.93
CA VAL A 159 26.07 14.04 -18.29
C VAL A 159 26.89 12.78 -18.07
N HIS A 160 26.85 12.22 -16.84
CA HIS A 160 27.46 10.92 -16.55
C HIS A 160 26.66 9.80 -17.22
N LYS A 161 27.29 9.09 -18.14
CA LYS A 161 26.72 7.93 -18.85
C LYS A 161 27.44 6.65 -18.39
N PRO A 162 26.77 5.69 -17.76
CA PRO A 162 27.40 4.42 -17.40
C PRO A 162 27.74 3.60 -18.65
N TYR A 163 28.92 2.99 -18.68
CA TYR A 163 29.35 2.11 -19.78
C TYR A 163 29.67 0.67 -19.31
N ALA A 164 29.91 0.48 -18.01
CA ALA A 164 30.06 -0.84 -17.40
C ALA A 164 29.40 -0.86 -16.02
N ALA A 165 28.87 -2.03 -15.65
CA ALA A 165 28.34 -2.28 -14.31
C ALA A 165 28.72 -3.69 -13.86
N GLY A 166 29.43 -3.79 -12.73
CA GLY A 166 29.62 -5.02 -12.00
C GLY A 166 28.49 -5.22 -11.00
N LEU A 167 27.91 -6.42 -10.94
CA LEU A 167 26.89 -6.78 -9.96
C LEU A 167 27.38 -7.99 -9.15
N LEU A 168 27.27 -7.90 -7.84
CA LEU A 168 27.56 -9.00 -6.92
C LEU A 168 26.33 -9.25 -6.04
N MET A 169 25.76 -10.45 -6.12
CA MET A 169 24.75 -10.89 -5.16
C MET A 169 25.45 -11.38 -3.89
N VAL A 170 25.26 -10.66 -2.80
CA VAL A 170 25.78 -11.03 -1.49
C VAL A 170 24.70 -11.81 -0.75
N ARG A 171 25.05 -13.03 -0.30
CA ARG A 171 24.21 -13.88 0.55
C ARG A 171 24.88 -14.04 1.92
N PRO A 172 24.56 -13.17 2.89
CA PRO A 172 25.21 -13.23 4.19
C PRO A 172 24.95 -14.56 4.90
N GLY A 173 26.01 -15.23 5.35
CA GLY A 173 25.92 -16.50 6.08
C GLY A 173 26.08 -17.76 5.21
N GLU A 174 26.08 -17.64 3.88
CA GLU A 174 26.54 -18.71 2.98
C GLU A 174 28.04 -18.51 2.73
N THR A 175 28.89 -19.36 3.32
CA THR A 175 30.30 -19.48 2.92
C THR A 175 30.41 -20.48 1.78
N ASP A 176 30.82 -20.00 0.61
CA ASP A 176 31.24 -20.85 -0.50
C ASP A 176 32.51 -21.62 -0.09
N LEU A 177 32.42 -22.95 -0.12
CA LEU A 177 33.56 -23.90 -0.07
C LEU A 177 34.09 -24.13 -1.48
#